data_AF-A0A520IKQ9-F1
#
_entry.id   AF-A0A520IKQ9-F1
#
_cell.length_a   1.000
_cell.length_b   1.000
_cell.length_c   1.000
_cell.angle_alpha   90.00
_cell.angle_beta   90.00
_cell.angle_gamma   90.00
#
_symmetry.space_group_name_H-M   'P 1'
#
loop_
_entity.id
_entity.type
_entity.pdbx_description
1 polymer ?
#
loop_
_entity_poly.entity_id
_entity_poly.type
_entity_poly.pdbx_seq_one_letter_code
_entity_poly.pdbx_strand_id
1 'polypeptide(L)'
;MSDFVQLEINTKNRWIYFSRYRWVAHVGYWLWVLIFGTFLTVSVPITPSVIWNHFVLDNLLIATFYYLYCLFLIPYFFKRNRNFAFWTLVLLSYLIITALDVFYHNAFVRLTYGNAHDMTGMSFWEHYIRNLGGYLANFLLFSMMLFFMEKNEENHTAVEMEKEKKEIEQVKLDLLKTNISPDFMI
;
A
#
# COMPACT_ATOMS: atom_id res chain seq x y z
N MET A 1 15.20 2.57 26.27
CA MET A 1 15.28 2.84 24.82
C MET A 1 14.45 4.09 24.58
N SER A 2 15.08 5.22 24.30
CA SER A 2 14.47 6.55 24.41
C SER A 2 13.29 6.73 23.44
N ASP A 3 12.24 7.43 23.87
CA ASP A 3 11.05 7.74 23.07
C ASP A 3 11.41 8.39 21.72
N PHE A 4 12.52 9.12 21.68
CA PHE A 4 13.09 9.71 20.48
C PHE A 4 13.43 8.67 19.39
N VAL A 5 14.11 7.58 19.77
CA VAL A 5 14.48 6.50 18.83
C VAL A 5 13.23 5.81 18.28
N GLN A 6 12.20 5.61 19.10
CA GLN A 6 10.94 5.04 18.62
C GLN A 6 10.18 5.99 17.69
N LEU A 7 10.23 7.30 17.94
CA LEU A 7 9.59 8.31 17.12
C LEU A 7 10.28 8.44 15.76
N GLU A 8 11.60 8.41 15.72
CA GLU A 8 12.38 8.45 14.48
C GLU A 8 12.14 7.19 13.64
N ILE A 9 12.15 6.00 14.28
CA ILE A 9 11.80 4.73 13.63
C ILE A 9 10.37 4.79 13.06
N ASN A 10 9.40 5.33 13.81
CA ASN A 10 8.04 5.49 13.32
C ASN A 10 7.95 6.41 12.11
N THR A 11 8.70 7.51 12.12
CA THR A 11 8.66 8.50 11.04
C THR A 11 9.28 7.94 9.77
N LYS A 12 10.40 7.20 9.90
CA LYS A 12 11.01 6.45 8.79
C LYS A 12 10.08 5.35 8.27
N ASN A 13 9.50 4.54 9.15
CA ASN A 13 8.67 3.40 8.76
C ASN A 13 7.32 3.78 8.16
N ARG A 14 6.74 4.93 8.51
CA ARG A 14 5.42 5.35 8.00
C ARG A 14 5.42 5.61 6.48
N TRP A 15 6.51 6.17 5.97
CA TRP A 15 6.62 6.58 4.56
C TRP A 15 7.35 5.56 3.69
N ILE A 16 7.71 4.40 4.25
CA ILE A 16 8.38 3.31 3.54
C ILE A 16 7.66 2.95 2.24
N TYR A 17 6.33 2.88 2.23
CA TYR A 17 5.58 2.49 1.03
C TYR A 17 5.42 3.60 -0.02
N PHE A 18 5.83 4.85 0.27
CA PHE A 18 5.70 6.00 -0.63
C PHE A 18 7.05 6.60 -1.08
N SER A 19 8.13 6.32 -0.35
CA SER A 19 9.46 6.82 -0.66
C SER A 19 10.15 6.03 -1.79
N ARG A 20 11.25 6.58 -2.34
CA ARG A 20 12.12 5.93 -3.35
C ARG A 20 11.37 5.27 -4.53
N TYR A 21 10.53 6.05 -5.22
CA TYR A 21 9.74 5.61 -6.40
C TYR A 21 8.69 4.52 -6.15
N ARG A 22 8.45 4.08 -4.90
CA ARG A 22 7.44 3.06 -4.60
C ARG A 22 6.02 3.56 -4.88
N TRP A 23 5.79 4.88 -4.82
CA TRP A 23 4.54 5.51 -5.26
C TRP A 23 4.13 5.12 -6.70
N VAL A 24 5.07 4.78 -7.58
CA VAL A 24 4.80 4.37 -8.96
C VAL A 24 3.96 3.10 -9.01
N ALA A 25 4.20 2.14 -8.10
CA ALA A 25 3.40 0.92 -8.09
C ALA A 25 1.99 1.15 -7.52
N HIS A 26 1.79 2.11 -6.61
CA HIS A 26 0.44 2.58 -6.25
C HIS A 26 -0.29 3.19 -7.46
N VAL A 27 0.41 4.01 -8.24
CA VAL A 27 -0.14 4.58 -9.48
C VAL A 27 -0.46 3.50 -10.51
N GLY A 28 0.41 2.50 -10.67
CA GLY A 28 0.16 1.34 -11.54
C GLY A 28 -1.07 0.54 -11.11
N TYR A 29 -1.24 0.30 -9.81
CA TYR A 29 -2.44 -0.35 -9.28
C TYR A 29 -3.71 0.47 -9.59
N TRP A 30 -3.70 1.77 -9.31
CA TRP A 30 -4.87 2.62 -9.59
C TRP A 30 -5.16 2.77 -11.08
N LEU A 31 -4.14 2.78 -11.94
CA LEU A 31 -4.32 2.72 -13.40
C LEU A 31 -4.96 1.39 -13.83
N TRP A 32 -4.55 0.28 -13.24
CA TRP A 32 -5.18 -1.02 -13.48
C TRP A 32 -6.66 -1.01 -13.05
N VAL A 33 -6.96 -0.49 -11.86
CA VAL A 33 -8.34 -0.32 -11.38
C VAL A 33 -9.15 0.59 -12.31
N LEU A 34 -8.57 1.68 -12.82
CA LEU A 34 -9.25 2.59 -13.75
C LEU A 34 -9.59 1.89 -15.08
N ILE A 35 -8.64 1.13 -15.64
CA ILE A 35 -8.82 0.45 -16.93
C ILE A 35 -9.84 -0.68 -16.78
N PHE A 36 -9.62 -1.61 -15.85
CA PHE A 36 -10.45 -2.80 -15.71
C PHE A 36 -11.75 -2.55 -14.95
N GLY A 37 -11.73 -1.65 -13.97
CA GLY A 37 -12.88 -1.34 -13.12
C GLY A 37 -13.80 -0.28 -13.70
N THR A 38 -13.31 0.62 -14.56
CA THR A 38 -14.11 1.70 -15.14
C THR A 38 -14.20 1.65 -16.67
N PHE A 39 -13.08 1.59 -17.40
CA PHE A 39 -13.14 1.69 -18.86
C PHE A 39 -13.68 0.44 -19.57
N LEU A 40 -13.44 -0.76 -19.03
CA LEU A 40 -13.91 -2.01 -19.63
C LEU A 40 -15.33 -2.40 -19.20
N THR A 41 -15.86 -1.79 -18.15
CA THR A 41 -17.14 -2.13 -17.52
C THR A 41 -18.25 -1.14 -17.83
N VAL A 42 -17.92 0.13 -18.06
CA VAL A 42 -18.90 1.18 -18.35
C VAL A 42 -19.31 1.10 -19.83
N SER A 43 -20.62 0.95 -20.06
CA SER A 43 -21.22 0.86 -21.41
C SER A 43 -21.51 2.24 -22.05
N VAL A 44 -21.21 3.31 -21.32
CA VAL A 44 -21.58 4.70 -21.63
C VAL A 44 -20.33 5.48 -22.09
N PRO A 45 -20.47 6.53 -22.94
CA PRO A 45 -19.33 7.36 -23.33
C PRO A 45 -18.53 7.87 -22.13
N ILE A 46 -17.21 7.71 -22.19
CA ILE A 46 -16.31 8.10 -21.10
C ILE A 46 -16.28 9.63 -20.98
N THR A 47 -17.05 10.15 -20.04
CA THR A 47 -17.05 11.57 -19.68
C THR A 47 -16.36 11.79 -18.33
N PRO A 48 -15.88 13.02 -18.04
CA PRO A 48 -15.26 13.31 -16.74
C PRO A 48 -16.16 13.02 -15.53
N SER A 49 -17.48 13.19 -15.68
CA SER A 49 -18.45 12.87 -14.62
C SER A 49 -18.59 11.37 -14.38
N VAL A 50 -18.50 10.55 -15.44
CA VAL A 50 -18.49 9.08 -15.36
C VAL A 50 -17.24 8.61 -14.61
N ILE A 51 -16.06 9.16 -14.94
CA ILE A 51 -14.81 8.84 -14.22
C ILE A 51 -14.93 9.24 -12.75
N TRP A 52 -15.45 10.43 -12.44
CA TRP A 52 -15.60 10.88 -11.06
C TRP A 52 -16.49 9.93 -10.23
N ASN A 53 -17.63 9.51 -10.76
CA ASN A 53 -18.53 8.62 -10.03
C ASN A 53 -18.00 7.18 -9.96
N HIS A 54 -17.65 6.59 -11.11
CA HIS A 54 -17.34 5.16 -11.21
C HIS A 54 -15.89 4.79 -10.86
N PHE A 55 -14.99 5.76 -10.84
CA PHE A 55 -13.62 5.52 -10.39
C PHE A 55 -13.38 6.13 -9.01
N VAL A 56 -13.63 7.43 -8.83
CA VAL A 56 -13.25 8.12 -7.59
C VAL A 56 -14.20 7.78 -6.44
N LEU A 57 -15.52 7.97 -6.63
CA LEU A 57 -16.48 7.73 -5.56
C LEU A 57 -16.62 6.24 -5.23
N ASP A 58 -16.75 5.38 -6.25
CA ASP A 58 -16.88 3.93 -6.06
C ASP A 58 -15.65 3.29 -5.38
N ASN A 59 -14.45 3.85 -5.54
CA ASN A 59 -13.25 3.30 -4.91
C ASN A 59 -12.78 4.07 -3.67
N LEU A 60 -13.49 5.13 -3.24
CA LEU A 60 -13.02 6.01 -2.16
C LEU A 60 -12.81 5.26 -0.84
N LEU A 61 -13.75 4.38 -0.48
CA LEU A 61 -13.69 3.61 0.76
C LEU A 61 -12.61 2.53 0.71
N ILE A 62 -12.46 1.86 -0.43
CA ILE A 62 -11.37 0.92 -0.69
C ILE A 62 -10.02 1.63 -0.60
N ALA A 63 -9.89 2.78 -1.25
CA ALA A 63 -8.68 3.60 -1.21
C ALA A 63 -8.35 4.01 0.23
N THR A 64 -9.35 4.42 1.00
CA THR A 64 -9.17 4.79 2.40
C THR A 64 -8.65 3.61 3.22
N PHE A 65 -9.24 2.42 3.06
CA PHE A 65 -8.76 1.20 3.72
C PHE A 65 -7.32 0.87 3.32
N TYR A 66 -7.05 0.90 2.02
CA TYR A 66 -5.75 0.62 1.43
C TYR A 66 -4.64 1.51 2.02
N TYR A 67 -4.89 2.81 2.12
CA TYR A 67 -3.90 3.75 2.64
C TYR A 67 -3.77 3.64 4.16
N LEU A 68 -4.85 3.36 4.89
CA LEU A 68 -4.78 3.02 6.31
C LEU A 68 -3.95 1.74 6.54
N TYR A 69 -4.13 0.73 5.70
CA TYR A 69 -3.39 -0.52 5.76
C TYR A 69 -1.88 -0.30 5.62
N CYS A 70 -1.46 0.47 4.61
CA CYS A 70 -0.05 0.80 4.37
C CYS A 70 0.58 1.75 5.37
N LEU A 71 -0.10 2.85 5.68
CA LEU A 71 0.50 3.93 6.48
C LEU A 71 0.45 3.62 7.97
N PHE A 72 -0.53 2.84 8.41
CA PHE A 72 -0.79 2.64 9.84
C PHE A 72 -0.73 1.18 10.26
N LEU A 73 -1.53 0.28 9.65
CA LEU A 73 -1.65 -1.09 10.16
C LEU A 73 -0.32 -1.85 10.05
N ILE A 74 0.34 -1.82 8.89
CA ILE A 74 1.62 -2.52 8.71
C ILE A 74 2.74 -1.91 9.58
N PRO A 75 3.04 -0.60 9.51
CA PRO A 75 4.19 -0.04 10.23
C PRO A 75 4.02 -0.10 11.76
N TYR A 76 2.78 0.04 12.25
CA TYR A 76 2.53 0.15 13.69
C TYR A 76 2.25 -1.18 14.37
N PHE A 77 1.50 -2.10 13.74
CA PHE A 77 1.14 -3.37 14.37
C PHE A 77 1.98 -4.54 13.88
N PHE A 78 2.15 -4.68 12.55
CA PHE A 78 2.87 -5.81 11.98
C PHE A 78 4.38 -5.71 12.25
N LYS A 79 5.03 -4.59 11.95
CA LYS A 79 6.48 -4.40 12.19
C LYS A 79 6.87 -4.38 13.68
N ARG A 80 5.90 -4.19 14.58
CA ARG A 80 6.11 -4.23 16.04
C ARG A 80 5.77 -5.59 16.66
N ASN A 81 5.61 -6.63 15.84
CA ASN A 81 5.30 -8.00 16.27
C ASN A 81 3.98 -8.13 17.06
N ARG A 82 3.01 -7.22 16.85
CA ARG A 82 1.67 -7.28 17.45
C ARG A 82 0.70 -7.99 16.50
N ASN A 83 1.05 -9.21 16.11
CA ASN A 83 0.39 -9.92 15.00
C ASN A 83 -1.09 -10.20 15.27
N PHE A 84 -1.46 -10.56 16.50
CA PHE A 84 -2.86 -10.81 16.85
C PHE A 84 -3.71 -9.53 16.70
N ALA A 85 -3.25 -8.41 17.24
CA ALA A 85 -3.95 -7.13 17.13
C ALA A 85 -4.03 -6.64 15.68
N PHE A 86 -2.96 -6.86 14.90
CA PHE A 86 -2.94 -6.58 13.46
C PHE A 86 -4.05 -7.33 12.73
N TRP A 87 -4.08 -8.66 12.84
CA TRP A 87 -5.05 -9.48 12.12
C TRP A 87 -6.49 -9.20 12.53
N THR A 88 -6.74 -8.99 13.82
CA THR A 88 -8.07 -8.60 14.31
C THR A 88 -8.51 -7.25 13.74
N LEU A 89 -7.61 -6.25 13.72
CA LEU A 89 -7.92 -4.93 13.14
C LEU A 89 -8.11 -4.99 11.62
N VAL A 90 -7.31 -5.78 10.90
CA VAL A 90 -7.47 -5.98 9.45
C VAL A 90 -8.82 -6.62 9.16
N LEU A 91 -9.18 -7.70 9.86
CA LEU A 91 -10.43 -8.42 9.64
C LEU A 91 -11.64 -7.54 9.99
N LEU A 92 -11.57 -6.82 11.11
CA LEU A 92 -12.64 -5.92 11.53
C LEU A 92 -12.78 -4.74 10.56
N SER A 93 -11.68 -4.13 10.13
CA SER A 93 -11.70 -3.03 9.14
C SER A 93 -12.23 -3.51 7.80
N TYR A 94 -11.86 -4.71 7.38
CA TYR A 94 -12.34 -5.32 6.15
C TYR A 94 -13.86 -5.50 6.16
N LEU A 95 -14.43 -6.08 7.23
CA LEU A 95 -15.87 -6.28 7.35
C LEU A 95 -16.63 -4.94 7.45
N ILE A 96 -16.14 -4.02 8.28
CA ILE A 96 -16.79 -2.71 8.47
C ILE A 96 -16.76 -1.89 7.19
N ILE A 97 -15.63 -1.81 6.51
CA ILE A 97 -15.50 -0.98 5.32
C ILE A 97 -16.30 -1.57 4.16
N THR A 98 -16.37 -2.90 4.04
CA THR A 98 -17.25 -3.54 3.05
C THR A 98 -18.72 -3.23 3.34
N ALA A 99 -19.14 -3.22 4.61
CA ALA A 99 -20.51 -2.87 4.97
C ALA A 99 -20.82 -1.38 4.72
N LEU A 100 -19.88 -0.50 5.07
CA LEU A 100 -19.98 0.93 4.79
C LEU A 100 -20.01 1.23 3.31
N ASP A 101 -19.29 0.46 2.49
CA ASP A 101 -19.27 0.60 1.05
C ASP A 101 -20.63 0.30 0.42
N VAL A 102 -21.27 -0.80 0.80
CA VAL A 102 -22.64 -1.10 0.35
C VAL A 102 -23.61 0.01 0.75
N PHE A 103 -23.48 0.57 1.96
CA PHE A 103 -24.31 1.69 2.39
C PHE A 103 -24.01 2.97 1.58
N TYR A 104 -22.74 3.26 1.35
CA TYR A 104 -22.27 4.45 0.64
C TYR A 104 -22.70 4.43 -0.83
N HIS A 105 -22.54 3.28 -1.49
CA HIS A 105 -22.96 3.09 -2.87
C HIS A 105 -24.47 3.34 -3.02
N ASN A 106 -25.29 2.76 -2.13
CA ASN A 106 -26.73 2.97 -2.11
C ASN A 106 -27.16 4.42 -1.80
N ALA A 107 -26.39 5.14 -0.98
CA ALA A 107 -26.73 6.50 -0.57
C ALA A 107 -26.29 7.57 -1.57
N PHE A 108 -25.07 7.46 -2.11
CA PHE A 108 -24.38 8.55 -2.82
C PHE A 108 -24.11 8.27 -4.30
N VAL A 109 -23.99 7.01 -4.71
CA VAL A 109 -23.71 6.66 -6.12
C VAL A 109 -25.03 6.52 -6.87
N ARG A 110 -25.68 7.66 -7.14
CA ARG A 110 -26.99 7.73 -7.81
C ARG A 110 -26.93 8.03 -9.31
N LEU A 111 -25.73 8.26 -9.86
CA LEU A 111 -25.51 8.46 -11.29
C LEU A 111 -25.09 7.14 -11.95
N THR A 112 -25.87 6.09 -11.75
CA THR A 112 -25.74 4.83 -12.47
C THR A 112 -26.32 5.03 -13.87
N TYR A 113 -25.58 5.70 -14.75
CA TYR A 113 -25.85 5.58 -16.17
C TYR A 113 -25.41 4.18 -16.59
N GLY A 114 -26.35 3.24 -16.58
CA GLY A 114 -26.23 1.94 -17.25
C GLY A 114 -24.94 1.17 -16.95
N ASN A 115 -24.55 1.06 -15.69
CA ASN A 115 -23.68 -0.04 -15.33
C ASN A 115 -24.51 -1.32 -15.48
N ALA A 116 -23.93 -2.37 -16.05
CA ALA A 116 -24.49 -3.73 -16.01
C ALA A 116 -24.62 -4.30 -14.57
N HIS A 117 -24.51 -3.44 -13.56
CA HIS A 117 -24.85 -3.62 -12.16
C HIS A 117 -26.03 -2.72 -11.78
N ASP A 118 -27.04 -2.62 -12.64
CA ASP A 118 -28.40 -2.37 -12.15
C ASP A 118 -28.78 -3.55 -11.24
N MET A 119 -28.34 -3.46 -9.99
CA MET A 119 -28.71 -4.34 -8.88
C MET A 119 -30.10 -3.97 -8.37
N THR A 120 -30.99 -3.54 -9.27
CA THR A 120 -32.39 -3.25 -9.00
C THR A 120 -33.07 -4.58 -8.66
N GLY A 121 -33.06 -4.96 -7.39
CA GLY A 121 -33.72 -6.16 -6.87
C GLY A 121 -32.88 -7.06 -5.96
N MET A 122 -31.57 -6.80 -5.78
CA MET A 122 -30.77 -7.59 -4.83
C MET A 122 -30.97 -7.10 -3.40
N SER A 123 -31.05 -8.05 -2.47
CA SER A 123 -31.05 -7.76 -1.04
C SER A 123 -29.69 -7.23 -0.58
N PHE A 124 -29.68 -6.46 0.52
CA PHE A 124 -28.44 -5.95 1.11
C PHE A 124 -27.38 -7.04 1.33
N TRP A 125 -27.81 -8.23 1.77
CA TRP A 125 -26.92 -9.35 2.07
C TRP A 125 -26.25 -9.94 0.82
N GLU A 126 -26.97 -10.03 -0.29
CA GLU A 126 -26.40 -10.49 -1.57
C GLU A 126 -25.36 -9.50 -2.08
N HIS A 127 -25.65 -8.20 -1.98
CA HIS A 127 -24.71 -7.14 -2.36
C HIS A 127 -23.46 -7.15 -1.47
N TYR A 128 -23.63 -7.36 -0.16
CA TYR A 128 -22.54 -7.44 0.80
C TYR A 128 -21.64 -8.65 0.54
N ILE A 129 -22.20 -9.86 0.39
CA ILE A 129 -21.40 -11.08 0.17
C ILE A 129 -20.64 -10.99 -1.16
N ARG A 130 -21.26 -10.46 -2.21
CA ARG A 130 -20.62 -10.30 -3.51
C ARG A 130 -19.49 -9.26 -3.46
N ASN A 131 -19.72 -8.11 -2.81
CA ASN A 131 -18.68 -7.11 -2.60
C ASN A 131 -17.54 -7.66 -1.76
N LEU A 132 -17.82 -8.51 -0.77
CA LEU A 132 -16.80 -9.17 0.05
C LEU A 132 -15.81 -9.96 -0.83
N GLY A 133 -16.30 -10.75 -1.79
CA GLY A 133 -15.42 -11.47 -2.72
C GLY A 133 -14.51 -10.55 -3.54
N GLY A 134 -15.07 -9.47 -4.11
CA GLY A 134 -14.31 -8.48 -4.88
C GLY A 134 -13.31 -7.69 -4.04
N TYR A 135 -13.69 -7.33 -2.81
CA TYR A 135 -12.83 -6.67 -1.84
C TYR A 135 -11.67 -7.57 -1.42
N LEU A 136 -11.91 -8.86 -1.18
CA LEU A 136 -10.85 -9.81 -0.85
C LEU A 136 -9.83 -9.93 -1.99
N ALA A 137 -10.30 -10.06 -3.23
CA ALA A 137 -9.42 -10.14 -4.39
C ALA A 137 -8.56 -8.87 -4.55
N ASN A 138 -9.16 -7.68 -4.42
CA ASN A 138 -8.43 -6.41 -4.43
C ASN A 138 -7.42 -6.32 -3.28
N PHE A 139 -7.81 -6.70 -2.07
CA PHE A 139 -6.93 -6.71 -0.91
C PHE A 139 -5.74 -7.67 -1.08
N LEU A 140 -5.95 -8.86 -1.67
CA LEU A 140 -4.89 -9.82 -1.95
C LEU A 140 -3.92 -9.32 -3.01
N LEU A 141 -4.43 -8.81 -4.14
CA LEU A 141 -3.59 -8.20 -5.18
C LEU A 141 -2.75 -7.06 -4.62
N PHE A 142 -3.37 -6.22 -3.80
CA PHE A 142 -2.67 -5.15 -3.14
C PHE A 142 -1.60 -5.64 -2.15
N SER A 143 -1.95 -6.58 -1.29
CA SER A 143 -1.01 -7.15 -0.31
C SER A 143 0.18 -7.81 -1.00
N MET A 144 -0.05 -8.50 -2.12
CA MET A 144 1.00 -9.08 -2.97
C MET A 144 1.91 -8.00 -3.55
N MET A 145 1.35 -6.89 -4.04
CA MET A 145 2.13 -5.74 -4.52
C MET A 145 3.03 -5.16 -3.41
N LEU A 146 2.48 -4.94 -2.21
CA LEU A 146 3.25 -4.43 -1.07
C LEU A 146 4.37 -5.39 -0.65
N PHE A 147 4.08 -6.69 -0.68
CA PHE A 147 5.09 -7.71 -0.41
C PHE A 147 6.26 -7.62 -1.40
N PHE A 148 5.99 -7.44 -2.70
CA PHE A 148 7.07 -7.22 -3.67
C PHE A 148 7.85 -5.93 -3.44
N MET A 149 7.17 -4.83 -3.03
CA MET A 149 7.86 -3.59 -2.67
C MET A 149 8.81 -3.80 -1.48
N GLU A 150 8.36 -4.50 -0.45
CA GLU A 150 9.14 -4.77 0.75
C GLU A 150 10.30 -5.73 0.45
N LYS A 151 10.08 -6.75 -0.38
CA LYS A 151 11.16 -7.65 -0.80
C LYS A 151 12.23 -6.95 -1.63
N ASN A 152 11.83 -6.01 -2.48
CA ASN A 152 12.78 -5.19 -3.24
C ASN A 152 13.59 -4.25 -2.33
N GLU A 153 12.98 -3.74 -1.26
CA GLU A 153 13.68 -2.95 -0.23
C GLU A 153 14.75 -3.75 0.51
N GLU A 154 14.43 -4.97 0.93
CA GLU A 154 15.40 -5.85 1.60
C GLU A 154 16.63 -6.08 0.71
N ASN A 155 16.41 -6.30 -0.59
CA ASN A 155 17.49 -6.47 -1.55
C ASN A 155 18.34 -5.20 -1.70
N HIS A 156 17.71 -4.02 -1.81
CA HIS A 156 18.45 -2.75 -1.91
C HIS A 156 19.25 -2.45 -0.64
N THR A 157 18.65 -2.69 0.53
CA THR A 157 19.31 -2.50 1.84
C THR A 157 20.51 -3.43 1.97
N ALA A 158 20.39 -4.69 1.54
CA ALA A 158 21.51 -5.63 1.55
C ALA A 158 22.68 -5.14 0.68
N VAL A 159 22.39 -4.61 -0.51
CA VAL A 159 23.41 -4.05 -1.42
C VAL A 159 24.04 -2.77 -0.86
N GLU A 160 23.25 -1.86 -0.26
CA GLU A 160 23.76 -0.67 0.42
C GLU A 160 24.70 -1.04 1.58
N MET A 161 24.31 -1.98 2.45
CA MET A 161 25.17 -2.45 3.54
C MET A 161 26.44 -3.14 3.05
N GLU A 162 26.39 -3.86 1.92
CA GLU A 162 27.59 -4.48 1.35
C GLU A 162 28.57 -3.42 0.82
N LYS A 163 28.07 -2.34 0.24
CA LYS A 163 28.89 -1.19 -0.18
C LYS A 163 29.50 -0.46 1.01
N GLU A 164 28.70 -0.16 2.03
CA GLU A 164 29.19 0.48 3.26
C GLU A 164 30.28 -0.37 3.94
N LYS A 165 30.11 -1.70 3.98
CA LYS A 165 31.14 -2.61 4.50
C LYS A 165 32.43 -2.55 3.68
N LYS A 166 32.33 -2.55 2.35
CA LYS A 166 33.51 -2.42 1.47
C LYS A 166 34.22 -1.09 1.66
N GLU A 167 33.49 0.01 1.80
CA GLU A 167 34.06 1.34 2.08
C GLU A 167 34.78 1.36 3.44
N ILE A 168 34.17 0.79 4.48
CA ILE A 168 34.81 0.68 5.81
C ILE A 168 36.07 -0.20 5.75
N GLU A 169 36.04 -1.31 5.02
CA GLU A 169 37.21 -2.17 4.84
C GLU A 169 38.33 -1.46 4.07
N GLN A 170 38.00 -0.69 3.04
CA GLN A 170 38.97 0.14 2.30
C GLN A 170 39.59 1.21 3.20
N VAL A 171 38.78 1.95 3.97
CA VAL A 171 39.29 2.95 4.93
C VAL A 171 40.18 2.30 5.99
N LYS A 172 39.82 1.11 6.49
CA LYS A 172 40.68 0.37 7.44
C LYS A 172 41.99 -0.06 6.79
N LEU A 173 41.97 -0.53 5.55
CA LEU A 173 43.18 -0.90 4.82
C LEU A 173 44.08 0.32 4.57
N ASP A 174 43.50 1.47 4.22
CA ASP A 174 44.24 2.70 4.00
C ASP A 174 44.86 3.21 5.32
N LEU A 175 44.10 3.19 6.42
CA LEU A 175 44.62 3.52 7.76
C LEU A 175 45.75 2.58 8.18
N LEU A 176 45.63 1.28 7.91
CA LEU A 176 46.70 0.31 8.17
C LEU A 176 47.93 0.58 7.31
N LYS A 177 47.77 0.88 6.02
CA LYS A 177 48.89 1.26 5.14
C LYS A 177 49.60 2.51 5.64
N THR A 178 48.87 3.57 6.02
CA THR A 178 49.48 4.79 6.58
C THR A 178 50.15 4.58 7.94
N ASN A 179 49.67 3.65 8.77
CA ASN A 179 50.31 3.34 10.06
C ASN A 179 51.51 2.37 9.94
N ILE A 180 51.59 1.57 8.88
CA ILE A 180 52.68 0.60 8.65
C ILE A 180 53.85 1.22 7.87
N SER A 181 53.67 2.36 7.19
CA SER A 181 54.77 3.07 6.50
C SER A 181 55.30 4.25 7.32
N PRO A 182 56.37 4.08 8.14
CA PRO A 182 57.07 5.20 8.77
C PRO A 182 57.98 5.99 7.82
N ASP A 183 58.01 5.66 6.52
CA ASP A 183 58.88 6.31 5.52
C ASP A 183 58.28 7.56 4.84
N PHE A 184 57.09 8.02 5.26
CA PHE A 184 56.49 9.26 4.72
C PHE A 184 56.73 10.52 5.57
N MET A 185 57.56 10.46 6.61
CA MET A 185 58.03 11.62 7.40
C MET A 185 59.56 11.82 7.34
N ILE A 186 60.15 11.65 6.16
CA ILE A 186 61.50 12.16 5.84
C ILE A 186 61.41 13.01 4.57
#